data_AF-A0AAN7DLB0-F1
#
_entry.id   AF-A0AAN7DLB0-F1
#
_cell.length_a   1.000
_cell.length_b   1.000
_cell.length_c   1.000
_cell.angle_alpha   90.00
_cell.angle_beta   90.00
_cell.angle_gamma   90.00
#
_symmetry.space_group_name_H-M   'P 1'
#
loop_
_entity.id
_entity.type
_entity.pdbx_description
1 polymer ?
#
loop_
_entity_poly.entity_id
_entity_poly.type
_entity_poly.pdbx_seq_one_letter_code
_entity_poly.pdbx_strand_id
1 'polypeptide(L)'
;MTDTTVDKSQIPKNCKLFEMVQYQCEATRHNIECSPFVRLFLRCAGLPTVEVTPEYDQYGDPISRSSPSVNASPIKGDPIN
;
A
#
# COMPACT_ATOMS: atom_id res chain seq x y z
N MET A 1 8.04 19.35 -24.45
CA MET A 1 7.98 19.43 -22.98
C MET A 1 6.59 18.97 -22.57
N THR A 2 6.44 17.72 -22.12
CA THR A 2 5.18 17.19 -21.60
C THR A 2 5.27 17.17 -20.08
N ASP A 3 4.64 18.17 -19.49
CA ASP A 3 4.45 18.32 -18.05
C ASP A 3 3.52 17.20 -17.57
N THR A 4 4.07 16.23 -16.85
CA THR A 4 3.30 15.10 -16.32
C THR A 4 2.78 15.51 -14.94
N THR A 5 1.74 16.35 -14.94
CA THR A 5 1.00 16.66 -13.72
C THR A 5 0.31 15.37 -13.27
N VAL A 6 0.85 14.71 -12.25
CA VAL A 6 0.20 13.61 -11.54
C VAL A 6 -1.08 14.16 -10.92
N ASP A 7 -2.19 13.94 -11.60
CA ASP A 7 -3.50 14.42 -11.17
C ASP A 7 -3.88 13.71 -9.85
N LYS A 8 -3.85 14.48 -8.76
CA LYS A 8 -4.15 14.04 -7.39
C LYS A 8 -5.65 13.78 -7.17
N SER A 9 -6.48 13.80 -8.23
CA SER A 9 -7.93 13.94 -8.14
C SER A 9 -8.76 12.64 -8.16
N GLN A 10 -8.19 11.47 -8.37
CA GLN A 10 -8.98 10.23 -8.47
C GLN A 10 -8.75 9.26 -7.31
N ILE A 11 -9.06 9.69 -6.08
CA ILE A 11 -9.53 8.70 -5.11
C ILE A 11 -10.86 8.17 -5.67
N PRO A 12 -10.99 6.88 -5.99
CA PRO A 12 -12.22 6.36 -6.58
C PRO A 12 -13.40 6.68 -5.66
N LYS A 13 -14.53 7.08 -6.25
CA LYS A 13 -15.75 7.37 -5.48
C LYS A 13 -16.07 6.15 -4.60
N ASN A 14 -16.32 6.39 -3.32
CA ASN A 14 -16.54 5.36 -2.28
C ASN A 14 -15.28 4.65 -1.73
N CYS A 15 -14.09 5.23 -1.91
CA CYS A 15 -12.90 4.83 -1.15
C CYS A 15 -12.65 5.76 0.04
N LYS A 16 -12.22 5.17 1.17
CA LYS A 16 -11.77 5.88 2.36
C LYS A 16 -10.36 5.42 2.71
N LEU A 17 -9.48 6.39 3.00
CA LEU A 17 -8.15 6.14 3.52
C LEU A 17 -8.23 6.04 5.05
N PHE A 18 -7.65 5.00 5.61
CA PHE A 18 -7.55 4.76 7.03
C PHE A 18 -6.08 4.75 7.45
N GLU A 19 -5.82 5.26 8.65
CA GLU A 19 -4.51 5.26 9.27
C GLU A 19 -4.51 4.32 10.47
N MET A 20 -3.45 3.52 10.60
CA MET A 20 -3.17 2.68 11.76
C MET A 20 -1.78 2.98 12.26
N VAL A 21 -1.66 3.37 13.53
CA VAL A 21 -0.36 3.50 14.21
C VAL A 21 -0.04 2.19 14.90
N GLN A 22 1.13 1.64 14.62
CA GLN A 22 1.69 0.48 15.30
C GLN A 22 3.00 0.87 15.98
N TYR A 23 3.46 0.06 16.92
CA TYR A 23 4.70 0.30 17.65
C TYR A 23 5.61 -0.91 17.50
N GLN A 24 6.84 -0.67 17.08
CA GLN A 24 7.91 -1.67 17.14
C GLN A 24 8.66 -1.45 18.43
N CYS A 25 8.63 -2.44 19.32
CA CYS A 25 9.23 -2.34 20.64
C CYS A 25 10.43 -3.28 20.77
N GLU A 26 11.51 -2.76 21.34
CA GLU A 26 12.72 -3.51 21.67
C GLU A 26 12.97 -3.43 23.18
N ALA A 27 13.20 -4.59 23.79
CA ALA A 27 13.56 -4.66 25.20
C ALA A 27 15.08 -4.49 25.35
N THR A 28 15.49 -3.47 26.10
CA THR A 28 16.88 -3.29 26.52
C THR A 28 17.10 -3.89 27.91
N ARG A 29 18.31 -3.76 28.46
CA ARG A 29 18.60 -4.20 29.84
C ARG A 29 17.84 -3.41 30.92
N HIS A 30 17.32 -2.23 30.59
CA HIS A 30 16.82 -1.28 31.58
C HIS A 30 15.39 -0.80 31.29
N ASN A 31 14.93 -0.90 30.04
CA ASN A 31 13.62 -0.39 29.62
C ASN A 31 13.12 -1.12 28.37
N ILE A 32 11.87 -0.84 28.00
CA ILE A 32 11.33 -1.15 26.68
C ILE A 32 11.31 0.16 25.90
N GLU A 33 11.90 0.17 24.71
CA GLU A 33 11.87 1.31 23.79
C GLU A 33 10.95 0.97 22.62
N CYS A 34 9.99 1.85 22.33
CA CYS A 34 9.01 1.63 21.26
C CYS A 34 9.05 2.79 20.26
N SER A 35 9.27 2.45 19.00
CA SER A 35 9.21 3.40 17.88
C SER A 35 7.89 3.26 17.14
N PRO A 36 7.10 4.34 17.00
CA PRO A 36 5.86 4.29 16.23
C PRO A 36 6.16 4.15 14.74
N PHE A 37 5.30 3.42 14.02
CA PHE A 37 5.26 3.42 12.57
C PHE A 37 3.81 3.41 12.08
N VAL A 38 3.57 4.12 10.98
CA VAL A 38 2.23 4.33 10.42
C VAL A 38 2.00 3.37 9.27
N ARG A 39 0.83 2.73 9.24
CA ARG A 39 0.32 2.01 8.08
C ARG A 39 -0.92 2.71 7.52
N LEU A 40 -0.98 2.82 6.20
CA LEU A 40 -2.10 3.41 5.48
C LEU A 40 -2.89 2.31 4.77
N PHE A 41 -4.21 2.34 4.90
CA PHE A 41 -5.11 1.35 4.30
C PHE A 41 -6.18 2.02 3.46
N LEU A 42 -6.33 1.59 2.20
CA LEU A 42 -7.41 2.03 1.34
C LEU A 42 -8.55 1.01 1.38
N ARG A 43 -9.74 1.47 1.77
CA ARG A 43 -10.97 0.67 1.76
C ARG A 43 -11.96 1.26 0.78
N CYS A 44 -12.34 0.49 -0.23
CA CYS A 44 -13.35 0.85 -1.21
C CYS A 44 -14.57 -0.07 -1.09
N ALA A 45 -15.78 0.44 -1.37
CA ALA A 45 -16.99 -0.38 -1.33
C ALA A 45 -16.89 -1.57 -2.31
N GLY A 46 -17.19 -2.79 -1.82
CA GLY A 46 -17.18 -4.01 -2.64
C GLY A 46 -15.79 -4.58 -2.96
N LEU A 47 -14.70 -3.98 -2.46
CA LEU A 47 -13.33 -4.46 -2.65
C LEU A 47 -12.67 -4.81 -1.31
N PRO A 48 -11.65 -5.69 -1.31
CA PRO A 48 -10.79 -5.88 -0.15
C PRO A 48 -10.13 -4.57 0.29
N THR A 49 -9.84 -4.46 1.58
CA THR A 49 -9.00 -3.37 2.09
C THR A 49 -7.54 -3.66 1.76
N VAL A 50 -6.83 -2.69 1.20
CA VAL A 50 -5.44 -2.86 0.73
C VAL A 50 -4.52 -1.92 1.50
N GLU A 51 -3.37 -2.44 1.96
CA GLU A 51 -2.32 -1.60 2.53
C GLU A 51 -1.62 -0.81 1.42
N VAL A 52 -1.55 0.51 1.58
CA VAL A 52 -0.98 1.48 0.65
C VAL A 52 0.11 2.34 1.32
N THR A 53 0.68 1.86 2.44
CA THR A 53 1.84 2.48 3.08
C THR A 53 2.99 2.57 2.07
N PRO A 54 3.53 3.77 1.77
CA PRO A 54 4.67 3.91 0.88
C PRO A 54 5.90 3.23 1.48
N GLU A 55 6.66 2.53 0.65
CA GLU A 55 8.03 2.16 0.99
C GLU A 55 8.95 3.29 0.54
N TYR A 56 10.01 3.54 1.29
CA TYR A 56 11.00 4.55 0.97
C TYR A 56 12.36 3.88 0.74
N ASP A 57 13.11 4.37 -0.23
CA ASP A 57 14.49 3.93 -0.43
C ASP A 57 15.45 4.57 0.60
N GLN A 58 16.74 4.25 0.48
CA GLN A 58 17.78 4.80 1.36
C GLN A 58 17.97 6.32 1.27
N TYR A 59 17.42 6.97 0.24
CA TYR A 59 17.47 8.42 0.04
C TYR A 59 16.20 9.11 0.57
N GLY A 60 15.21 8.34 1.02
CA GLY A 60 13.93 8.85 1.50
C GLY A 60 12.92 9.10 0.38
N ASP A 61 13.16 8.54 -0.82
CA ASP A 61 12.26 8.67 -1.96
C ASP A 61 11.25 7.50 -1.98
N PRO A 62 9.95 7.76 -2.28
CA PRO A 62 8.94 6.71 -2.30
C PRO A 62 9.17 5.72 -3.44
N ILE A 63 9.27 4.44 -3.11
CA ILE A 63 9.35 3.34 -4.07
C ILE A 63 7.97 3.14 -4.70
N SER A 64 7.89 3.30 -6.02
CA SER A 64 6.66 3.16 -6.78
C SER A 64 6.26 1.68 -6.87
N ARG A 65 5.37 1.20 -6.00
CA ARG A 65 4.69 -0.08 -6.22
C ARG A 65 3.66 0.13 -7.32
N SER A 66 3.90 -0.39 -8.52
CA SER A 66 2.82 -0.57 -9.48
C SER A 66 1.81 -1.52 -8.84
N SER A 67 0.63 -1.01 -8.49
CA SER A 67 -0.50 -1.86 -8.10
C SER A 67 -0.67 -2.94 -9.17
N PRO A 68 -0.83 -4.23 -8.82
CA PRO A 68 -1.17 -5.22 -9.82
C PRO A 68 -2.47 -4.76 -10.48
N SER A 69 -2.38 -4.39 -11.76
CA SER A 69 -3.56 -4.16 -12.57
C SER A 69 -4.39 -5.43 -12.50
N VAL A 70 -5.66 -5.31 -12.14
CA VAL A 70 -6.62 -6.42 -12.18
C VAL A 70 -6.92 -6.69 -13.66
N ASN A 71 -5.94 -7.23 -14.37
CA ASN A 71 -6.12 -7.92 -15.63
C ASN A 71 -5.70 -9.37 -15.38
N ALA A 72 -6.48 -10.05 -14.53
CA ALA A 72 -6.44 -11.50 -14.47
C ALA A 72 -6.96 -12.03 -15.81
N SER A 73 -6.06 -12.35 -16.73
CA SER A 73 -6.38 -13.16 -17.90
C SER A 73 -6.98 -14.49 -17.42
N PRO A 74 -8.06 -15.00 -18.03
CA PRO A 74 -8.60 -16.30 -17.68
C PRO A 74 -7.52 -17.37 -17.89
N ILE A 75 -7.20 -18.13 -16.85
CA ILE A 75 -6.41 -19.36 -16.97
C ILE A 75 -7.25 -20.32 -17.81
N LYS A 76 -6.92 -20.44 -19.10
CA LYS A 76 -7.47 -21.47 -19.98
C LYS A 76 -6.88 -22.79 -19.49
N GLY A 77 -7.69 -23.62 -18.83
CA GLY A 77 -7.29 -24.98 -18.48
C GLY A 77 -7.07 -25.77 -19.77
N ASP A 78 -5.86 -26.31 -19.93
CA ASP A 78 -5.58 -27.27 -21.00
C ASP A 78 -6.28 -28.60 -20.66
N PRO A 79 -6.95 -29.24 -21.65
CA PRO A 79 -7.55 -30.56 -21.43
C PRO A 79 -6.44 -31.61 -21.29
N ILE A 80 -6.53 -32.34 -20.19
CA ILE A 80 -5.75 -33.55 -19.92
C ILE A 80 -6.18 -34.60 -20.94
N ASN A 81 -5.24 -35.09 -21.74
CA ASN A 81 -5.42 -36.25 -22.62
C ASN A 81 -4.87 -37.49 -21.92
#